data_AF-A0A2R7JQK9-F1
#
_entry.id   AF-A0A2R7JQK9-F1
#
_cell.length_a   1.000
_cell.length_b   1.000
_cell.length_c   1.000
_cell.angle_alpha   90.00
_cell.angle_beta   90.00
_cell.angle_gamma   90.00
#
_symmetry.space_group_name_H-M   'P 1'
#
loop_
_entity.id
_entity.type
_entity.pdbx_description
1 polymer ?
#
loop_
_entity_poly.entity_id
_entity_poly.type
_entity_poly.pdbx_seq_one_letter_code
_entity_poly.pdbx_strand_id
1 'polypeptide(L)'
;TDKYANYWDLNVNQTKINYEYCVQNPKKGYSADYWGLTASYSRNPDGSIGYNAHMPSNDQGVVSPTAAISSIVYTPKESMALIRNLYDNHNKETWGEAGFYDALSLPNNWVAKRYLAIDQGPEVVMIENYRTGLLWKLFMNAPEVKQGLGKLGFKSGKYGI
;
A
#
# COMPACT_ATOMS: atom_id res chain seq x y z
N THR A 1 18.90 5.70 7.72
CA THR A 1 18.59 6.40 8.99
C THR A 1 19.06 7.83 8.86
N ASP A 2 18.57 8.71 9.72
CA ASP A 2 19.16 10.02 9.94
C ASP A 2 19.13 10.32 11.45
N LYS A 3 19.27 11.60 11.85
CA LYS A 3 19.23 11.97 13.28
C LYS A 3 17.85 11.81 13.94
N TYR A 4 16.77 11.66 13.16
CA TYR A 4 15.40 11.56 13.67
C TYR A 4 14.90 10.13 13.71
N ALA A 5 15.26 9.30 12.72
CA ALA A 5 14.65 7.99 12.60
C ALA A 5 15.46 6.91 11.87
N ASN A 6 15.06 5.67 12.14
CA ASN A 6 15.22 4.57 11.20
C ASN A 6 13.98 4.42 10.31
N TYR A 7 14.09 4.90 9.07
CA TYR A 7 13.00 4.86 8.10
C TYR A 7 12.52 3.46 7.71
N TRP A 8 13.40 2.44 7.78
CA TRP A 8 12.96 1.07 7.53
C TRP A 8 12.00 0.62 8.63
N ASP A 9 12.41 0.79 9.89
CA ASP A 9 11.60 0.41 11.05
C ASP A 9 10.30 1.21 11.12
N LEU A 10 10.35 2.52 10.84
CA LEU A 10 9.15 3.36 10.77
C LEU A 10 8.14 2.83 9.75
N ASN A 11 8.59 2.54 8.53
CA ASN A 11 7.69 2.11 7.46
C ASN A 11 7.15 0.70 7.71
N VAL A 12 7.99 -0.24 8.18
CA VAL A 12 7.55 -1.58 8.58
C VAL A 12 6.51 -1.51 9.70
N ASN A 13 6.75 -0.67 10.72
CA ASN A 13 5.81 -0.52 11.82
C ASN A 13 4.50 0.14 11.37
N GLN A 14 4.55 1.17 10.51
CA GLN A 14 3.35 1.79 9.95
C GLN A 14 2.50 0.77 9.19
N THR A 15 3.12 -0.04 8.32
CA THR A 15 2.43 -1.10 7.59
C THR A 15 1.82 -2.13 8.53
N LYS A 16 2.57 -2.60 9.55
CA LYS A 16 2.08 -3.58 10.53
C LYS A 16 0.93 -3.05 11.38
N ILE A 17 0.96 -1.78 11.78
CA ILE A 17 -0.15 -1.16 12.51
C ILE A 17 -1.41 -1.10 11.65
N ASN A 18 -1.28 -0.77 10.37
CA ASN A 18 -2.39 -0.77 9.41
C ASN A 18 -2.98 -2.18 9.24
N TYR A 19 -2.10 -3.17 9.01
CA TYR A 19 -2.47 -4.59 8.91
C TYR A 19 -3.20 -5.08 10.16
N GLU A 20 -2.60 -4.88 11.33
CA GLU A 20 -3.10 -5.39 12.60
C GLU A 20 -4.47 -4.76 12.96
N TYR A 21 -4.66 -3.47 12.66
CA TYR A 21 -5.98 -2.83 12.81
C TYR A 21 -7.06 -3.56 12.00
N CYS A 22 -6.78 -3.85 10.72
CA CYS A 22 -7.70 -4.60 9.86
C CYS A 22 -7.93 -6.02 10.38
N VAL A 23 -6.89 -6.72 10.86
CA VAL A 23 -7.02 -8.07 11.42
C VAL A 23 -7.87 -8.10 12.68
N GLN A 24 -7.68 -7.12 13.58
CA GLN A 24 -8.51 -6.95 14.77
C GLN A 24 -9.96 -6.58 14.43
N ASN A 25 -10.17 -6.02 13.24
CA ASN A 25 -11.47 -5.83 12.60
C ASN A 25 -12.53 -5.14 13.48
N PRO A 26 -12.21 -4.01 14.15
CA PRO A 26 -13.11 -3.41 15.14
C PRO A 26 -14.44 -2.93 14.54
N LYS A 27 -14.49 -2.64 13.23
CA LYS A 27 -15.70 -2.23 12.50
C LYS A 27 -16.40 -3.34 11.73
N LYS A 28 -15.85 -4.56 11.71
CA LYS A 28 -16.32 -5.73 10.95
C LYS A 28 -16.30 -5.50 9.42
N GLY A 29 -15.54 -6.31 8.71
CA GLY A 29 -15.44 -6.25 7.25
C GLY A 29 -14.05 -6.57 6.68
N TYR A 30 -13.07 -6.79 7.56
CA TYR A 30 -11.69 -7.09 7.23
C TYR A 30 -11.30 -8.52 7.62
N SER A 31 -10.17 -8.99 7.11
CA SER A 31 -9.53 -10.27 7.46
C SER A 31 -8.01 -10.19 7.24
N ALA A 32 -7.28 -11.24 7.64
CA ALA A 32 -5.83 -11.35 7.45
C ALA A 32 -5.37 -11.32 5.98
N ASP A 33 -6.30 -11.55 5.04
CA ASP A 33 -6.11 -11.54 3.59
C ASP A 33 -7.02 -10.50 2.89
N TYR A 34 -7.62 -9.58 3.65
CA TYR A 34 -8.38 -8.44 3.13
C TYR A 34 -8.21 -7.24 4.08
N TRP A 35 -7.17 -6.45 3.80
CA TRP A 35 -6.65 -5.37 4.64
C TRP A 35 -6.06 -4.23 3.80
N GLY A 36 -5.75 -3.11 4.43
CA GLY A 36 -5.03 -2.01 3.77
C GLY A 36 -5.91 -0.78 3.63
N LEU A 37 -5.67 0.20 4.50
CA LEU A 37 -6.36 1.49 4.51
C LEU A 37 -5.41 2.57 4.01
N THR A 38 -5.77 3.25 2.94
CA THR A 38 -5.09 4.47 2.46
C THR A 38 -6.09 5.42 1.81
N ALA A 39 -5.65 6.63 1.46
CA ALA A 39 -6.44 7.54 0.66
C ALA A 39 -6.72 6.96 -0.73
N SER A 40 -7.97 6.98 -1.15
CA SER A 40 -8.46 6.42 -2.42
C SER A 40 -9.89 6.91 -2.68
N TYR A 41 -10.50 6.44 -3.77
CA TYR A 41 -11.95 6.46 -3.88
C TYR A 41 -12.62 5.78 -2.67
N SER A 42 -13.83 6.22 -2.35
CA SER A 42 -14.60 5.77 -1.20
C SER A 42 -16.07 5.58 -1.55
N ARG A 43 -16.80 4.89 -0.68
CA ARG A 43 -18.24 4.63 -0.84
C ARG A 43 -19.04 5.66 -0.05
N ASN A 44 -19.78 6.53 -0.73
CA ASN A 44 -20.72 7.43 -0.08
C ASN A 44 -21.90 6.65 0.55
N PRO A 45 -22.67 7.25 1.49
CA PRO A 45 -23.84 6.60 2.08
C PRO A 45 -24.87 6.11 1.06
N ASP A 46 -25.04 6.83 -0.04
CA ASP A 46 -25.93 6.49 -1.16
C ASP A 46 -25.33 5.44 -2.14
N GLY A 47 -24.11 4.96 -1.88
CA GLY A 47 -23.40 3.99 -2.72
C GLY A 47 -22.63 4.59 -3.90
N SER A 48 -22.72 5.91 -4.12
CA SER A 48 -21.94 6.60 -5.14
C SER A 48 -20.44 6.63 -4.78
N ILE A 49 -19.60 6.92 -5.78
CA ILE A 49 -18.15 7.03 -5.62
C ILE A 49 -17.80 8.43 -5.09
N GLY A 50 -17.22 8.47 -3.89
CA GLY A 50 -16.59 9.64 -3.28
C GLY A 50 -15.08 9.45 -3.15
N TYR A 51 -14.41 10.26 -2.33
CA TYR A 51 -12.98 10.14 -2.01
C TYR A 51 -12.77 10.39 -0.52
N ASN A 52 -11.86 9.65 0.11
CA ASN A 52 -11.54 9.83 1.52
C ASN A 52 -10.10 9.38 1.82
N ALA A 53 -9.50 9.93 2.87
CA ALA A 53 -8.19 9.53 3.38
C ALA A 53 -8.36 8.42 4.44
N HIS A 54 -8.54 7.18 3.99
CA HIS A 54 -8.74 6.05 4.91
C HIS A 54 -7.46 5.75 5.68
N MET A 55 -7.61 5.51 6.98
CA MET A 55 -6.54 5.10 7.90
C MET A 55 -7.18 4.47 9.14
N PRO A 56 -6.43 3.79 10.04
CA PRO A 56 -7.01 3.17 11.23
C PRO A 56 -7.92 4.09 12.08
N SER A 57 -7.60 5.39 12.17
CA SER A 57 -8.41 6.38 12.89
C SER A 57 -9.56 6.99 12.04
N ASN A 58 -9.59 6.73 10.74
CA ASN A 58 -10.63 7.17 9.80
C ASN A 58 -11.03 6.00 8.87
N ASP A 59 -11.51 4.94 9.49
CA ASP A 59 -11.97 3.74 8.79
C ASP A 59 -13.43 3.91 8.29
N GLN A 60 -13.66 3.72 6.99
CA GLN A 60 -14.98 3.77 6.35
C GLN A 60 -15.43 2.41 5.78
N GLY A 61 -14.80 1.30 6.17
CA GLY A 61 -15.10 -0.03 5.63
C GLY A 61 -14.61 -0.23 4.19
N VAL A 62 -13.60 0.53 3.77
CA VAL A 62 -13.03 0.52 2.42
C VAL A 62 -11.58 0.03 2.49
N VAL A 63 -11.25 -1.00 1.71
CA VAL A 63 -9.90 -1.49 1.44
C VAL A 63 -9.44 -0.93 0.11
N SER A 64 -8.22 -0.41 0.06
CA SER A 64 -7.60 0.08 -1.18
C SER A 64 -6.40 -0.80 -1.49
N PRO A 65 -6.41 -1.61 -2.58
CA PRO A 65 -5.37 -2.60 -2.85
C PRO A 65 -3.94 -2.06 -2.77
N THR A 66 -3.72 -0.82 -3.24
CA THR A 66 -2.41 -0.19 -3.21
C THR A 66 -1.78 -0.09 -1.81
N ALA A 67 -2.58 0.02 -0.74
CA ALA A 67 -2.06 0.05 0.63
C ALA A 67 -1.27 -1.22 0.98
N ALA A 68 -1.86 -2.37 0.68
CA ALA A 68 -1.25 -3.67 0.96
C ALA A 68 -0.21 -4.04 -0.11
N ILE A 69 -0.54 -3.88 -1.39
CA ILE A 69 0.32 -4.29 -2.51
C ILE A 69 1.61 -3.47 -2.52
N SER A 70 1.52 -2.14 -2.39
CA SER A 70 2.71 -1.27 -2.39
C SER A 70 3.56 -1.44 -1.12
N SER A 71 3.02 -2.07 -0.08
CA SER A 71 3.75 -2.42 1.15
C SER A 71 4.46 -3.79 1.08
N ILE A 72 4.44 -4.48 -0.06
CA ILE A 72 5.03 -5.82 -0.23
C ILE A 72 6.52 -5.89 0.16
N VAL A 73 7.27 -4.79 0.02
CA VAL A 73 8.68 -4.73 0.45
C VAL A 73 8.86 -4.79 1.97
N TYR A 74 7.82 -4.44 2.74
CA TYR A 74 7.84 -4.40 4.20
C TYR A 74 7.15 -5.63 4.82
N THR A 75 6.02 -6.06 4.23
CA THR A 75 5.18 -7.17 4.72
C THR A 75 4.82 -8.13 3.59
N PRO A 76 5.81 -8.83 2.99
CA PRO A 76 5.58 -9.59 1.76
C PRO A 76 4.55 -10.70 1.92
N LYS A 77 4.49 -11.35 3.10
CA LYS A 77 3.54 -12.44 3.35
C LYS A 77 2.10 -11.92 3.39
N GLU A 78 1.87 -10.86 4.14
CA GLU A 78 0.56 -10.22 4.34
C GLU A 78 0.06 -9.55 3.05
N SER A 79 0.95 -8.89 2.31
CA SER A 79 0.63 -8.30 1.01
C SER A 79 0.29 -9.37 -0.03
N MET A 80 1.06 -10.46 -0.09
CA MET A 80 0.76 -11.57 -1.00
C MET A 80 -0.54 -12.29 -0.65
N ALA A 81 -0.89 -12.39 0.64
CA ALA A 81 -2.17 -12.98 1.06
C ALA A 81 -3.35 -12.18 0.48
N LEU A 82 -3.32 -10.85 0.55
CA LEU A 82 -4.32 -10.00 -0.09
C LEU A 82 -4.33 -10.15 -1.60
N ILE A 83 -3.16 -10.10 -2.26
CA ILE A 83 -3.07 -10.26 -3.72
C ILE A 83 -3.73 -11.58 -4.15
N ARG A 84 -3.42 -12.67 -3.45
CA ARG A 84 -3.99 -14.00 -3.74
C ARG A 84 -5.49 -14.05 -3.48
N ASN A 85 -5.96 -13.51 -2.36
CA ASN A 85 -7.39 -13.49 -2.08
C ASN A 85 -8.17 -12.70 -3.15
N LEU A 86 -7.71 -11.49 -3.49
CA LEU A 86 -8.36 -10.68 -4.52
C LEU A 86 -8.28 -11.34 -5.90
N TYR A 87 -7.14 -11.93 -6.26
CA TYR A 87 -6.96 -12.53 -7.59
C TYR A 87 -7.59 -13.91 -7.75
N ASP A 88 -7.60 -14.74 -6.71
CA ASP A 88 -8.08 -16.12 -6.80
C ASP A 88 -9.57 -16.23 -6.44
N ASN A 89 -10.06 -15.41 -5.49
CA ASN A 89 -11.43 -15.50 -4.98
C ASN A 89 -12.35 -14.36 -5.45
N HIS A 90 -11.82 -13.16 -5.68
CA HIS A 90 -12.61 -11.96 -5.98
C HIS A 90 -12.30 -11.31 -7.34
N ASN A 91 -11.63 -12.05 -8.24
CA ASN A 91 -11.08 -11.49 -9.48
C ASN A 91 -12.15 -10.79 -10.33
N LYS A 92 -13.31 -11.44 -10.47
CA LYS A 92 -14.38 -11.01 -11.39
C LYS A 92 -14.91 -9.64 -11.04
N GLU A 93 -14.92 -9.30 -9.76
CA GLU A 93 -15.40 -8.02 -9.24
C GLU A 93 -14.28 -7.00 -9.03
N THR A 94 -13.06 -7.41 -8.68
CA THR A 94 -11.98 -6.48 -8.29
C THR A 94 -10.91 -6.22 -9.35
N TRP A 95 -10.85 -7.00 -10.43
CA TRP A 95 -9.81 -6.89 -11.45
C TRP A 95 -10.37 -6.37 -12.78
N GLY A 96 -9.65 -5.44 -13.41
CA GLY A 96 -9.97 -4.95 -14.75
C GLY A 96 -8.72 -4.73 -15.62
N GLU A 97 -8.88 -3.94 -16.68
CA GLU A 97 -7.85 -3.72 -17.70
C GLU A 97 -6.49 -3.23 -17.18
N ALA A 98 -6.47 -2.50 -16.05
CA ALA A 98 -5.25 -1.91 -15.49
C ALA A 98 -4.86 -2.52 -14.13
N GLY A 99 -5.34 -3.73 -13.82
CA GLY A 99 -5.08 -4.43 -12.56
C GLY A 99 -6.25 -4.34 -11.59
N PHE A 100 -5.94 -4.34 -10.28
CA PHE A 100 -6.98 -4.15 -9.27
C PHE A 100 -7.57 -2.75 -9.36
N TYR A 101 -8.88 -2.66 -9.13
CA TYR A 101 -9.59 -1.41 -9.00
C TYR A 101 -9.23 -0.67 -7.70
N ASP A 102 -9.37 0.64 -7.72
CA ASP A 102 -8.85 1.58 -6.71
C ASP A 102 -9.27 1.31 -5.27
N ALA A 103 -10.54 0.94 -5.06
CA ALA A 103 -11.13 0.82 -3.73
C ALA A 103 -12.28 -0.18 -3.68
N LEU A 104 -12.33 -0.93 -2.59
CA LEU A 104 -13.18 -2.12 -2.41
C LEU A 104 -13.90 -2.05 -1.06
N SER A 105 -15.18 -2.40 -1.04
CA SER A 105 -15.93 -2.71 0.17
C SER A 105 -16.74 -3.97 -0.09
N LEU A 106 -16.05 -5.12 -0.07
CA LEU A 106 -16.63 -6.43 -0.34
C LEU A 106 -17.85 -6.76 0.56
N PRO A 107 -17.85 -6.46 1.88
CA PRO A 107 -19.04 -6.67 2.71
C PRO A 107 -20.28 -5.89 2.25
N ASN A 108 -20.08 -4.78 1.55
CA ASN A 108 -21.13 -3.94 0.99
C ASN A 108 -21.36 -4.18 -0.50
N ASN A 109 -20.76 -5.23 -1.10
CA ASN A 109 -20.79 -5.53 -2.53
C ASN A 109 -20.45 -4.32 -3.41
N TRP A 110 -19.47 -3.52 -2.98
CA TRP A 110 -19.10 -2.28 -3.66
C TRP A 110 -17.65 -2.29 -4.10
N VAL A 111 -17.43 -1.86 -5.34
CA VAL A 111 -16.11 -1.70 -5.96
C VAL A 111 -16.12 -0.40 -6.76
N ALA A 112 -15.16 0.48 -6.52
CA ALA A 112 -14.92 1.63 -7.39
C ALA A 112 -14.23 1.15 -8.67
N LYS A 113 -14.99 0.81 -9.71
CA LYS A 113 -14.46 0.39 -11.04
C LYS A 113 -13.78 1.55 -11.79
N ARG A 114 -12.73 2.09 -11.19
CA ARG A 114 -11.91 3.23 -11.60
C ARG A 114 -10.48 2.97 -11.14
N TYR A 115 -9.56 3.77 -11.63
CA TYR A 115 -8.15 3.72 -11.26
C TYR A 115 -7.65 5.14 -10.98
N LEU A 116 -6.78 5.29 -9.99
CA LEU A 116 -5.96 6.47 -9.82
C LEU A 116 -4.50 6.14 -10.13
N ALA A 117 -3.84 6.98 -10.93
CA ALA A 117 -2.44 6.78 -11.27
C ALA A 117 -1.52 6.75 -10.02
N ILE A 118 -1.87 7.54 -9.00
CA ILE A 118 -1.15 7.59 -7.72
C ILE A 118 -1.30 6.32 -6.89
N ASP A 119 -2.32 5.50 -7.18
CA ASP A 119 -2.57 4.25 -6.47
C ASP A 119 -2.02 3.06 -7.29
N GLN A 120 -2.24 3.02 -8.61
CA GLN A 120 -1.68 1.96 -9.48
C GLN A 120 -0.15 2.02 -9.59
N GLY A 121 0.43 3.22 -9.67
CA GLY A 121 1.87 3.40 -9.90
C GLY A 121 2.74 2.76 -8.82
N PRO A 122 2.49 3.04 -7.53
CA PRO A 122 3.21 2.42 -6.42
C PRO A 122 3.13 0.89 -6.40
N GLU A 123 2.01 0.27 -6.80
CA GLU A 123 1.88 -1.18 -6.81
C GLU A 123 2.96 -1.83 -7.68
N VAL A 124 3.06 -1.38 -8.93
CA VAL A 124 4.03 -1.89 -9.90
C VAL A 124 5.46 -1.61 -9.44
N VAL A 125 5.74 -0.38 -9.01
CA VAL A 125 7.08 0.03 -8.59
C VAL A 125 7.55 -0.76 -7.37
N MET A 126 6.68 -0.99 -6.39
CA MET A 126 7.05 -1.65 -5.15
C MET A 126 7.11 -3.17 -5.31
N ILE A 127 6.28 -3.77 -6.16
CA ILE A 127 6.47 -5.17 -6.57
C ILE A 127 7.84 -5.35 -7.22
N GLU A 128 8.23 -4.47 -8.14
CA GLU A 128 9.54 -4.61 -8.80
C GLU A 128 10.71 -4.32 -7.86
N ASN A 129 10.56 -3.37 -6.93
CA ASN A 129 11.54 -3.16 -5.87
C ASN A 129 11.67 -4.37 -4.94
N TYR A 130 10.56 -5.05 -4.63
CA TYR A 130 10.58 -6.29 -3.86
C TYR A 130 11.30 -7.42 -4.61
N ARG A 131 11.04 -7.58 -5.92
CA ARG A 131 11.62 -8.64 -6.74
C ARG A 131 13.11 -8.45 -7.01
N THR A 132 13.50 -7.25 -7.42
CA THR A 132 14.87 -7.00 -7.93
C THR A 132 15.52 -5.75 -7.35
N GLY A 133 14.75 -4.86 -6.73
CA GLY A 133 15.23 -3.57 -6.24
C GLY A 133 15.57 -2.59 -7.35
N LEU A 134 15.04 -2.76 -8.56
CA LEU A 134 15.44 -2.01 -9.76
C LEU A 134 15.40 -0.48 -9.54
N LEU A 135 14.25 0.06 -9.11
CA LEU A 135 14.07 1.51 -8.99
C LEU A 135 14.92 2.07 -7.85
N TRP A 136 15.03 1.35 -6.74
CA TRP A 136 15.95 1.72 -5.66
C TRP A 136 17.41 1.74 -6.12
N LYS A 137 17.85 0.76 -6.93
CA LYS A 137 19.22 0.74 -7.47
C LYS A 137 19.47 1.94 -8.38
N LEU A 138 18.54 2.24 -9.29
CA LEU A 138 18.66 3.39 -10.19
C LEU A 138 18.71 4.71 -9.40
N PHE A 139 17.74 4.94 -8.52
CA PHE A 139 17.64 6.18 -7.76
C PHE A 139 18.82 6.39 -6.82
N MET A 140 19.20 5.36 -6.05
CA MET A 140 20.28 5.47 -5.06
C MET A 140 21.68 5.50 -5.68
N ASN A 141 21.83 5.19 -6.97
CA ASN A 141 23.10 5.32 -7.69
C ASN A 141 23.30 6.69 -8.34
N ALA A 142 22.28 7.56 -8.38
CA ALA A 142 22.43 8.93 -8.87
C ALA A 142 23.37 9.73 -7.94
N PRO A 143 24.46 10.35 -8.46
CA PRO A 143 25.40 11.12 -7.65
C PRO A 143 24.74 12.25 -6.85
N GLU A 144 23.76 12.91 -7.46
CA GLU A 144 23.02 14.04 -6.88
C GLU A 144 22.19 13.61 -5.67
N VAL A 145 21.59 12.42 -5.73
CA VAL A 145 20.83 11.82 -4.62
C VAL A 145 21.76 11.50 -3.46
N LYS A 146 22.90 10.85 -3.72
CA LYS A 146 23.89 10.54 -2.67
C LYS A 146 24.43 11.81 -2.02
N GLN A 147 24.77 12.82 -2.82
CA GLN A 147 25.24 14.11 -2.32
C GLN A 147 24.18 14.81 -1.46
N GLY A 148 22.92 14.83 -1.92
CA GLY A 148 21.80 15.41 -1.17
C GLY A 148 21.57 14.73 0.17
N LEU A 149 21.52 13.39 0.19
CA LEU A 149 21.36 12.61 1.41
C LEU A 149 22.52 12.84 2.39
N GLY A 150 23.76 12.87 1.91
CA GLY A 150 24.93 13.19 2.74
C GLY A 150 24.85 14.59 3.36
N LYS A 151 24.46 15.62 2.58
CA LYS A 151 24.26 16.99 3.09
C LYS A 151 23.19 17.08 4.18
N LEU A 152 22.16 16.24 4.10
CA LEU A 152 21.07 16.19 5.08
C LEU A 152 21.41 15.29 6.29
N GLY A 153 22.57 14.64 6.31
CA GLY A 153 23.01 13.78 7.42
C GLY A 153 22.36 12.39 7.42
N PHE A 154 21.83 11.94 6.28
CA PHE A 154 21.35 10.57 6.13
C PHE A 154 22.50 9.59 6.07
N LYS A 155 22.25 8.37 6.55
CA LYS A 155 23.16 7.23 6.49
C LYS A 155 22.49 6.02 5.87
N SER A 156 23.22 5.31 5.01
CA SER A 156 22.77 4.06 4.40
C SER A 156 23.93 3.09 4.19
N GLY A 157 23.99 2.05 5.03
CA GLY A 157 25.02 1.01 4.91
C GLY A 157 24.96 0.25 3.58
N LYS A 158 23.77 0.12 2.97
CA LYS A 158 23.59 -0.55 1.68
C LYS A 158 24.16 0.25 0.50
N TYR A 159 24.10 1.58 0.56
CA TYR A 159 24.44 2.45 -0.58
C TYR A 159 25.69 3.30 -0.35
N GLY A 160 26.34 3.15 0.81
CA GLY A 160 27.57 3.88 1.15
C GLY A 160 27.33 5.38 1.27
N ILE A 161 26.25 5.77 1.96
CA ILE A 161 25.94 7.17 2.32
C ILE A 161 26.27 7.38 3.80
#